data_AF-A0A957EW76-F1
#
_entry.id   AF-A0A957EW76-F1
#
_cell.length_a   1.000
_cell.length_b   1.000
_cell.length_c   1.000
_cell.angle_alpha   90.00
_cell.angle_beta   90.00
_cell.angle_gamma   90.00
#
_symmetry.space_group_name_H-M   'P 1'
#
loop_
_entity.id
_entity.type
_entity.pdbx_description
1 polymer ?
#
loop_
_entity_poly.entity_id
_entity_poly.type
_entity_poly.pdbx_seq_one_letter_code
_entity_poly.pdbx_strand_id
1 'polypeptide(L)'
;MKNADFETRFIGEPITVAYDKPPLVAKKPPCPNQFEWDGQTFHIDTLLAEWRDYERRGRMASNMRPENARRATLRGSWGVGRYYFRVRVAGNRIFELYYDRAPKGQTQREGSWHLYRELV
;
A
#
# COMPACT_ATOMS: atom_id res chain seq x y z
N MET A 1 6.02 3.97 24.99
CA MET A 1 6.11 2.59 24.47
C MET A 1 7.36 2.51 23.62
N LYS A 2 8.32 1.66 23.98
CA LYS A 2 9.55 1.47 23.20
C LYS A 2 9.18 0.87 21.84
N ASN A 3 9.59 1.53 20.75
CA ASN A 3 9.53 0.94 19.42
C ASN A 3 10.36 -0.35 19.47
N ALA A 4 9.77 -1.49 19.15
CA ALA A 4 10.57 -2.68 18.89
C ALA A 4 11.36 -2.43 17.60
N ASP A 5 12.69 -2.47 17.68
CA ASP A 5 13.56 -2.52 16.52
C ASP A 5 13.40 -3.88 15.86
N PHE A 6 12.51 -3.96 14.88
CA PHE A 6 12.43 -5.12 13.99
C PHE A 6 13.58 -5.04 12.99
N GLU A 7 14.26 -6.16 12.74
CA GLU A 7 15.07 -6.27 11.53
C GLU A 7 14.12 -6.20 10.32
N THR A 8 14.57 -5.60 9.22
CA THR A 8 13.70 -5.41 8.05
C THR A 8 14.26 -6.14 6.85
N ARG A 9 13.49 -7.08 6.30
CA ARG A 9 13.79 -7.68 5.01
C ARG A 9 12.99 -6.98 3.92
N PHE A 10 13.67 -6.16 3.11
CA PHE A 10 13.06 -5.50 1.96
C PHE A 10 12.70 -6.51 0.86
N ILE A 11 11.54 -6.33 0.23
CA ILE A 11 11.01 -7.21 -0.84
C ILE A 11 10.68 -6.34 -2.07
N GLY A 12 9.69 -5.45 -1.97
CA GLY A 12 9.36 -4.50 -3.04
C GLY A 12 8.68 -5.10 -4.27
N GLU A 13 8.04 -6.25 -4.13
CA GLU A 13 7.48 -7.03 -5.25
C GLU A 13 5.97 -6.86 -5.40
N PRO A 14 5.42 -6.98 -6.62
CA PRO A 14 3.98 -6.98 -6.84
C PRO A 14 3.32 -8.19 -6.18
N ILE A 15 2.10 -8.00 -5.68
CA ILE A 15 1.28 -9.06 -5.10
C ILE A 15 -0.15 -9.01 -5.62
N THR A 16 -0.82 -10.15 -5.57
CA THR A 16 -2.28 -10.23 -5.76
C THR A 16 -2.94 -10.21 -4.39
N VAL A 17 -4.07 -9.52 -4.26
CA VAL A 17 -4.83 -9.47 -3.01
C VAL A 17 -6.26 -9.96 -3.22
N ALA A 18 -6.86 -10.54 -2.19
CA ALA A 18 -8.28 -10.90 -2.21
C ALA A 18 -9.01 -10.31 -0.99
N TYR A 19 -10.32 -10.10 -1.18
CA TYR A 19 -11.24 -9.60 -0.16
C TYR A 19 -12.39 -10.59 0.00
N ASP A 20 -12.81 -10.82 1.24
CA ASP A 20 -14.01 -11.62 1.53
C ASP A 20 -15.27 -10.90 1.01
N LYS A 21 -15.22 -9.56 1.00
CA LYS A 21 -16.24 -8.69 0.41
C LYS A 21 -15.57 -7.67 -0.49
N PRO A 22 -16.02 -7.49 -1.74
CA PRO A 22 -15.41 -6.55 -2.66
C PRO A 22 -15.41 -5.12 -2.07
N PRO A 23 -14.33 -4.35 -2.25
CA PRO A 23 -14.25 -3.00 -1.70
C PRO A 23 -15.25 -2.06 -2.39
N LEU A 24 -15.91 -1.22 -1.61
CA LEU A 24 -16.90 -0.24 -2.11
C LEU A 24 -16.29 0.79 -3.06
N VAL A 25 -15.00 1.09 -2.93
CA VAL A 25 -14.28 2.08 -3.75
C VAL A 25 -12.90 1.54 -4.13
N ALA A 26 -12.72 1.14 -5.39
CA ALA A 26 -11.49 0.52 -5.89
C ALA A 26 -10.22 1.37 -5.65
N LYS A 27 -10.29 2.70 -5.79
CA LYS A 27 -9.15 3.62 -5.59
C LYS A 27 -8.85 3.99 -4.14
N LYS A 28 -9.64 3.45 -3.20
CA LYS A 28 -9.41 3.57 -1.77
C LYS A 28 -9.65 2.20 -1.13
N PRO A 29 -8.85 1.18 -1.50
CA PRO A 29 -9.09 -0.14 -0.97
C PRO A 29 -8.80 -0.17 0.54
N PRO A 30 -9.56 -0.95 1.32
CA PRO A 30 -9.23 -1.25 2.70
C PRO A 30 -8.04 -2.23 2.75
N CYS A 31 -7.62 -2.61 3.96
CA CYS A 31 -6.72 -3.75 4.14
C CYS A 31 -7.34 -5.00 3.50
N PRO A 32 -6.58 -5.78 2.71
CA PRO A 32 -7.08 -7.04 2.17
C PRO A 32 -7.24 -8.10 3.26
N ASN A 33 -7.96 -9.18 2.94
CA ASN A 33 -8.09 -10.36 3.80
C ASN A 33 -6.95 -11.35 3.59
N GLN A 34 -6.42 -11.41 2.37
CA GLN A 34 -5.27 -12.25 2.03
C GLN A 34 -4.48 -11.63 0.88
N PHE A 35 -3.22 -12.04 0.75
CA PHE A 35 -2.38 -11.75 -0.40
C PHE A 35 -1.61 -12.98 -0.85
N GLU A 36 -1.27 -13.02 -2.14
CA GLU A 36 -0.42 -14.04 -2.74
C GLU A 36 0.92 -13.42 -3.10
N TRP A 37 2.00 -14.06 -2.65
CA TRP A 37 3.38 -13.69 -2.93
C TRP A 37 4.22 -14.97 -3.11
N ASP A 38 5.04 -15.01 -4.16
CA ASP A 38 5.90 -16.16 -4.49
C ASP A 38 5.17 -17.52 -4.56
N GLY A 39 3.95 -17.52 -5.12
CA GLY A 39 3.10 -18.70 -5.22
C GLY A 39 2.50 -19.17 -3.88
N GLN A 40 2.73 -18.44 -2.79
CA GLN A 40 2.19 -18.73 -1.47
C GLN A 40 1.08 -17.73 -1.09
N THR A 41 -0.01 -18.27 -0.54
CA THR A 41 -1.12 -17.47 0.00
C THR A 41 -0.89 -17.18 1.49
N PHE A 42 -1.05 -15.92 1.86
CA PHE A 42 -0.96 -15.42 3.22
C PHE A 42 -2.29 -14.83 3.66
N HIS A 43 -2.90 -15.41 4.69
CA HIS A 43 -4.10 -14.87 5.33
C HIS A 43 -3.71 -13.83 6.39
N ILE A 44 -4.40 -12.69 6.38
CA ILE A 44 -4.15 -11.60 7.32
C ILE A 44 -5.01 -11.82 8.57
N ASP A 45 -4.33 -12.08 9.69
CA ASP A 45 -4.99 -12.30 10.98
C ASP A 45 -5.30 -10.97 11.68
N THR A 46 -4.44 -9.96 11.51
CA THR A 46 -4.56 -8.69 12.22
C THR A 46 -3.95 -7.54 11.45
N LEU A 47 -4.70 -6.44 11.30
CA LEU A 47 -4.16 -5.15 10.88
C LEU A 47 -3.54 -4.45 12.09
N LEU A 48 -2.22 -4.28 12.08
CA LEU A 48 -1.46 -3.64 13.16
C LEU A 48 -1.39 -2.12 13.00
N ALA A 49 -1.27 -1.64 11.76
CA ALA A 49 -1.26 -0.21 11.46
C ALA A 49 -1.69 0.06 10.02
N GLU A 50 -2.32 1.21 9.80
CA GLU A 50 -2.65 1.74 8.48
C GLU A 50 -2.21 3.20 8.41
N TRP A 51 -1.52 3.58 7.34
CA TRP A 51 -1.17 4.97 7.10
C TRP A 51 -1.17 5.29 5.60
N ARG A 52 -1.14 6.59 5.31
CA ARG A 52 -1.28 7.10 3.94
C ARG A 52 -0.16 8.07 3.67
N ASP A 53 0.46 7.90 2.52
CA ASP A 53 1.48 8.79 2.01
C ASP A 53 0.97 9.43 0.73
N TYR A 54 0.77 10.73 0.76
CA TYR A 54 0.26 11.50 -0.36
C TYR A 54 1.34 12.10 -1.25
N GLU A 55 2.61 11.77 -0.99
CA GLU A 55 3.72 12.19 -1.83
C GLU A 55 3.51 11.72 -3.27
N ARG A 56 3.77 12.65 -4.20
CA ARG A 56 3.69 12.41 -5.63
C ARG A 56 5.06 11.95 -6.11
N ARG A 57 5.11 10.84 -6.85
CA ARG A 57 6.35 10.22 -7.32
C ARG A 57 6.35 10.05 -8.86
N GLY A 58 7.55 9.89 -9.43
CA GLY A 58 7.74 9.68 -10.86
C GLY A 58 7.19 10.81 -11.72
N ARG A 59 6.53 10.48 -12.84
CA ARG A 59 5.93 11.46 -13.78
C ARG A 59 4.96 12.44 -13.11
N MET A 60 4.38 12.06 -11.97
CA MET A 60 3.41 12.89 -11.25
C MET A 60 4.05 13.91 -10.31
N ALA A 61 5.36 13.82 -10.07
CA ALA A 61 6.10 14.74 -9.19
C ALA A 61 6.07 16.18 -9.72
N SER A 62 6.21 16.38 -11.04
CA SER A 62 6.29 17.71 -11.66
C SER A 62 4.98 18.16 -12.34
N ASN A 63 3.95 17.30 -12.36
CA ASN A 63 2.70 17.55 -13.07
C ASN A 63 1.64 18.26 -12.19
N MET A 64 2.01 19.40 -11.59
CA MET A 64 1.09 20.24 -10.81
C MET A 64 1.63 21.66 -10.62
N ARG A 65 0.76 22.68 -10.65
CA ARG A 65 1.12 24.06 -10.28
C ARG A 65 1.45 24.13 -8.77
N PRO A 66 2.45 24.93 -8.34
CA PRO A 66 2.95 24.95 -6.95
C PRO A 66 1.87 25.22 -5.89
N GLU A 67 0.90 26.08 -6.18
CA GLU A 67 -0.21 26.41 -5.27
C GLU A 67 -1.12 25.22 -4.97
N ASN A 68 -1.31 24.33 -5.95
CA ASN A 68 -2.10 23.11 -5.79
C ASN A 68 -1.28 21.98 -5.15
N ALA A 69 0.04 21.98 -5.32
CA ALA A 69 0.93 20.97 -4.75
C ALA A 69 0.88 20.98 -3.22
N ARG A 70 0.94 22.17 -2.57
CA ARG A 70 0.85 22.28 -1.10
C ARG A 70 -0.45 21.70 -0.53
N ARG A 71 -1.59 21.93 -1.20
CA ARG A 71 -2.89 21.37 -0.78
C ARG A 71 -2.94 19.85 -1.00
N ALA A 72 -2.36 19.37 -2.10
CA ALA A 72 -2.28 17.95 -2.43
C ALA A 72 -1.42 17.15 -1.44
N THR A 73 -0.34 17.73 -0.90
CA THR A 73 0.48 17.05 0.11
C THR A 73 -0.28 16.84 1.42
N LEU A 74 -1.16 17.79 1.79
CA LEU A 74 -1.94 17.73 3.02
C LEU A 74 -3.20 16.84 2.92
N ARG A 75 -3.93 16.92 1.80
CA ARG A 75 -5.24 16.24 1.62
C ARG A 75 -5.20 15.03 0.69
N GLY A 76 -4.09 14.82 -0.02
CA GLY A 76 -4.00 13.87 -1.11
C GLY A 76 -4.54 14.41 -2.44
N SER A 77 -4.00 13.88 -3.54
CA SER A 77 -4.57 14.07 -4.87
C SER A 77 -5.46 12.88 -5.27
N TRP A 78 -6.38 13.10 -6.20
CA TRP A 78 -7.16 12.01 -6.78
C TRP A 78 -6.24 11.09 -7.61
N GLY A 79 -6.09 9.84 -7.17
CA GLY A 79 -5.29 8.82 -7.87
C GLY A 79 -3.77 8.97 -7.76
N VAL A 80 -3.23 9.58 -6.69
CA VAL A 80 -1.79 9.61 -6.41
C VAL A 80 -1.53 9.40 -4.92
N GLY A 81 -0.39 8.78 -4.60
CA GLY A 81 0.02 8.43 -3.25
C GLY A 81 -0.09 6.93 -2.99
N ARG A 82 0.39 6.50 -1.83
CA ARG A 82 0.42 5.10 -1.40
C ARG A 82 -0.34 4.91 -0.11
N TYR A 83 -1.12 3.84 -0.04
CA TYR A 83 -1.76 3.41 1.20
C TYR A 83 -1.00 2.23 1.74
N TYR A 84 -0.57 2.32 2.99
CA TYR A 84 0.27 1.33 3.64
C TYR A 84 -0.50 0.59 4.71
N PHE A 85 -0.22 -0.69 4.83
CA PHE A 85 -0.84 -1.59 5.79
C PHE A 85 0.25 -2.44 6.41
N ARG A 86 0.39 -2.38 7.75
CA ARG A 86 1.19 -3.34 8.50
C ARG A 86 0.27 -4.43 9.02
N VAL A 87 0.52 -5.65 8.58
CA VAL A 87 -0.35 -6.80 8.83
C VAL A 87 0.43 -7.92 9.49
N ARG A 88 -0.24 -8.66 10.38
CA ARG A 88 0.24 -9.92 10.91
C ARG A 88 -0.48 -11.06 10.21
N VAL A 89 0.28 -12.10 9.88
CA VAL A 89 -0.21 -13.35 9.29
C VAL A 89 0.16 -14.54 10.17
N ALA A 90 -0.26 -15.73 9.75
CA ALA A 90 0.04 -16.98 10.43
C ALA A 90 1.54 -17.15 10.75
N GLY A 91 1.84 -17.74 11.91
CA GLY A 91 3.22 -17.85 12.41
C GLY A 91 3.78 -16.55 12.97
N ASN A 92 2.93 -15.56 13.28
CA ASN A 92 3.30 -14.27 13.87
C ASN A 92 4.27 -13.43 13.00
N ARG A 93 4.32 -13.71 11.70
CA ARG A 93 5.09 -12.94 10.73
C ARG A 93 4.39 -11.61 10.47
N ILE A 94 5.17 -10.54 10.33
CA ILE A 94 4.65 -9.19 10.14
C ILE A 94 5.14 -8.65 8.80
N PHE A 95 4.21 -8.18 7.99
CA PHE A 95 4.50 -7.61 6.68
C PHE A 95 3.97 -6.19 6.57
N GLU A 96 4.66 -5.39 5.76
CA GLU A 96 4.14 -4.11 5.29
C GLU A 96 3.77 -4.22 3.81
N LEU A 97 2.52 -3.92 3.49
CA LEU A 97 1.98 -3.88 2.14
C LEU A 97 1.76 -2.41 1.76
N TYR A 98 1.80 -2.12 0.46
CA TYR A 98 1.23 -0.87 -0.02
C TYR A 98 0.42 -1.00 -1.30
N TYR A 99 -0.62 -0.18 -1.40
CA TYR A 99 -1.35 0.07 -2.62
C TYR A 99 -0.87 1.39 -3.24
N ASP A 100 -0.20 1.30 -4.38
CA ASP A 100 0.20 2.46 -5.18
C ASP A 100 -0.98 2.91 -6.03
N ARG A 101 -1.51 4.10 -5.74
CA ARG A 101 -2.69 4.66 -6.42
C ARG A 101 -2.34 5.30 -7.74
N ALA A 102 -1.06 5.52 -8.03
CA ALA A 102 -0.63 6.14 -9.26
C ALA A 102 -0.94 5.22 -10.46
N PRO A 103 -1.64 5.71 -11.50
CA PRO A 103 -1.91 4.91 -12.67
C PRO A 103 -0.61 4.57 -13.41
N LYS A 104 -0.45 3.32 -13.82
CA LYS A 104 0.69 2.84 -14.62
C LYS A 104 0.24 2.60 -16.06
N GLY A 105 0.30 3.63 -16.88
CA GLY A 105 -0.10 3.55 -18.30
C GLY A 105 -1.62 3.61 -18.52
N GLN A 106 -2.06 3.27 -19.74
CA GLN A 106 -3.46 3.46 -20.16
C GLN A 106 -4.42 2.39 -19.60
N THR A 107 -3.91 1.20 -19.28
CA THR A 107 -4.67 0.01 -18.86
C THR A 107 -4.75 -0.18 -17.35
N GLN A 108 -3.76 0.27 -16.57
CA GLN A 108 -3.77 0.16 -15.09
C GLN A 108 -4.18 1.50 -14.46
N ARG A 109 -5.47 1.84 -14.58
CA ARG A 109 -6.03 3.11 -14.08
C ARG A 109 -6.38 3.12 -12.60
N GLU A 110 -6.42 1.94 -11.97
CA GLU A 110 -6.97 1.76 -10.62
C GLU A 110 -5.89 1.86 -9.54
N GLY A 111 -4.74 1.24 -9.75
CA GLY A 111 -3.58 1.21 -8.84
C GLY A 111 -2.93 -0.17 -8.84
N SER A 112 -1.92 -0.39 -8.01
CA SER A 112 -1.23 -1.69 -7.91
C SER A 112 -0.82 -2.02 -6.48
N TRP A 113 -0.93 -3.29 -6.09
CA TRP A 113 -0.51 -3.80 -4.79
C TRP A 113 0.92 -4.31 -4.82
N HIS A 114 1.66 -4.05 -3.73
CA HIS A 114 3.04 -4.45 -3.55
C HIS A 114 3.29 -4.89 -2.11
N LEU A 115 4.14 -5.90 -1.95
CA LEU A 115 4.74 -6.29 -0.68
C LEU A 115 6.01 -5.47 -0.46
N TYR A 116 6.03 -4.61 0.55
CA TYR A 116 7.14 -3.70 0.79
C TYR A 116 8.30 -4.41 1.46
N ARG A 117 8.04 -4.98 2.64
CA ARG A 117 9.04 -5.63 3.48
C ARG A 117 8.38 -6.55 4.50
N GLU A 118 9.17 -7.49 5.00
CA GLU A 118 8.89 -8.26 6.20
C GLU A 118 9.63 -7.63 7.41
N LEU A 119 8.97 -7.59 8.56
CA LEU A 119 9.54 -7.20 9.84
C LEU A 119 9.87 -8.47 10.62
N VAL A 120 11.16 -8.67 10.93
CA VAL A 120 11.75 -9.87 11.56
C VAL A 120 12.22 -9.56 12.97
#